data_AF-A0A8A4V1F8-F1
#
_entry.id   AF-A0A8A4V1F8-F1
#
_cell.length_a   1.000
_cell.length_b   1.000
_cell.length_c   1.000
_cell.angle_alpha   90.00
_cell.angle_beta   90.00
_cell.angle_gamma   90.00
#
_symmetry.space_group_name_H-M   'P 1'
#
loop_
_entity.id
_entity.type
_entity.pdbx_description
1 polymer ?
#
loop_
_entity_poly.entity_id
_entity_poly.type
_entity_poly.pdbx_seq_one_letter_code
_entity_poly.pdbx_strand_id
1 'polypeptide(L)' 'MRKSEKGDHPLAYTSKLVMYIQSQIAFKHLSLTNQQQKILKELQKRSQYVNLNYVYTSPLNDIKKFKQE' A
#
# COMPACT_ATOMS: atom_id res chain seq x y z
N MET A 1 -10.21 5.17 12.11
CA MET A 1 -9.57 3.94 11.61
C MET A 1 -9.07 3.18 12.84
N ARG A 2 -9.68 2.02 13.18
CA ARG A 2 -9.26 1.25 14.38
C ARG A 2 -7.87 0.65 14.12
N LYS A 3 -6.93 0.90 15.02
CA LYS A 3 -5.57 0.32 14.99
C LYS A 3 -5.72 -1.18 15.27
N SER A 4 -5.54 -2.03 14.26
CA SER A 4 -5.60 -3.50 14.32
C SER A 4 -6.84 -4.06 15.06
N GLU A 5 -7.81 -4.60 14.34
CA GLU A 5 -8.78 -5.48 14.99
C GLU A 5 -8.03 -6.65 15.63
N LYS A 6 -8.38 -7.02 16.88
CA LYS A 6 -7.69 -8.07 17.64
C LYS A 6 -7.60 -9.35 16.79
N GLY A 7 -6.42 -9.65 16.25
CA GLY A 7 -6.17 -10.81 15.39
C GLY A 7 -5.66 -10.49 13.97
N ASP A 8 -5.72 -9.23 13.51
CA ASP A 8 -5.18 -8.85 12.20
C ASP A 8 -3.64 -8.86 12.23
N HIS A 9 -3.02 -9.59 11.31
CA HIS A 9 -1.55 -9.63 11.18
C HIS A 9 -1.03 -8.18 11.01
N PRO A 10 -0.03 -7.71 11.78
CA PRO A 10 0.41 -6.30 11.75
C PRO A 10 0.82 -5.82 10.35
N LEU A 11 1.31 -6.74 9.51
CA LEU A 11 1.63 -6.45 8.11
C LEU A 11 0.39 -6.35 7.19
N ALA A 12 -0.74 -6.97 7.56
CA ALA A 12 -2.03 -6.81 6.89
C ALA A 12 -2.53 -5.37 7.03
N TYR A 13 -2.51 -4.88 8.26
CA TYR A 13 -2.85 -3.50 8.58
C TYR A 13 -1.90 -2.51 7.89
N THR A 14 -0.59 -2.80 7.91
CA THR A 14 0.42 -1.97 7.25
C THR A 14 0.18 -1.88 5.75
N SER A 15 -0.19 -2.97 5.08
CA SER A 15 -0.55 -2.96 3.66
C SER A 15 -1.75 -2.06 3.37
N LYS A 16 -2.83 -2.17 4.16
CA LYS A 16 -4.02 -1.30 4.05
C LYS A 16 -3.64 0.18 4.23
N LEU A 17 -2.75 0.48 5.18
CA LEU A 17 -2.29 1.84 5.45
C LEU A 17 -1.46 2.41 4.29
N VAL A 18 -0.51 1.63 3.75
CA VAL A 18 0.30 2.03 2.58
C VAL A 18 -0.62 2.34 1.40
N MET A 19 -1.61 1.47 1.15
CA MET A 19 -2.58 1.67 0.08
C MET A 19 -3.43 2.93 0.27
N TYR A 20 -3.90 3.19 1.49
CA TYR A 20 -4.64 4.41 1.81
C TYR A 20 -3.79 5.66 1.54
N ILE A 21 -2.53 5.65 1.98
CA ILE A 21 -1.60 6.77 1.76
C ILE A 21 -1.36 6.99 0.26
N GLN A 22 -1.08 5.92 -0.49
CA GLN A 22 -0.90 5.99 -1.96
C GLN A 22 -2.14 6.54 -2.66
N SER A 23 -3.33 6.11 -2.24
CA SER A 23 -4.60 6.62 -2.79
C SER A 23 -4.76 8.12 -2.50
N GLN A 24 -4.52 8.57 -1.27
CA GLN A 24 -4.61 9.98 -0.92
C GLN A 24 -3.61 10.84 -1.70
N ILE A 25 -2.39 10.34 -1.91
CA ILE A 25 -1.37 11.01 -2.73
C ILE A 25 -1.88 11.20 -4.16
N ALA A 26 -2.44 10.14 -4.77
CA ALA A 26 -2.98 10.19 -6.13
C ALA A 26 -4.19 11.13 -6.23
N PHE A 27 -5.16 11.00 -5.33
CA PHE A 27 -6.39 11.81 -5.34
C PHE A 27 -6.15 13.30 -5.10
N LYS A 28 -5.17 13.64 -4.25
CA LYS A 28 -4.88 15.03 -3.86
C LYS A 28 -3.65 15.60 -4.56
N HIS A 29 -3.07 14.86 -5.51
CA HIS A 29 -1.83 15.22 -6.21
C HIS A 29 -0.71 15.70 -5.27
N LEU A 30 -0.53 15.00 -4.14
CA LEU A 30 0.44 15.41 -3.12
C LEU A 30 1.86 15.08 -3.56
N SER A 31 2.76 16.06 -3.48
CA SER A 31 4.19 15.82 -3.65
C SER A 31 4.79 15.33 -2.34
N LEU A 32 5.35 14.12 -2.36
CA LEU A 32 6.08 13.55 -1.23
C LEU A 32 7.53 14.00 -1.22
N THR A 33 8.07 14.27 -0.04
CA THR A 33 9.52 14.46 0.14
C THR A 33 10.28 13.15 -0.08
N ASN A 34 11.57 13.24 -0.39
CA ASN A 34 12.44 12.07 -0.59
C ASN A 34 12.39 11.09 0.60
N GLN A 35 12.33 11.60 1.83
CA GLN A 35 12.23 10.78 3.03
C GLN A 35 10.90 10.04 3.12
N GLN A 36 9.78 10.71 2.81
CA GLN A 36 8.45 10.10 2.82
C GLN A 36 8.34 9.00 1.74
N GLN A 37 8.88 9.25 0.54
CA GLN A 37 8.94 8.25 -0.52
C GLN A 37 9.76 7.02 -0.10
N LYS A 38 10.90 7.23 0.56
CA LYS A 38 11.76 6.14 1.06
C LYS A 38 11.03 5.27 2.08
N ILE A 39 10.37 5.90 3.06
CA ILE A 39 9.58 5.20 4.08
C ILE A 39 8.44 4.40 3.43
N LEU A 40 7.70 5.02 2.50
CA LEU A 40 6.57 4.36 1.84
C LEU A 40 7.03 3.14 1.02
N LYS A 41 8.17 3.26 0.31
CA LYS A 41 8.76 2.17 -0.47
C LYS A 41 9.24 1.02 0.42
N GLU A 42 9.80 1.34 1.59
CA GLU A 42 10.24 0.34 2.56
C GLU A 42 9.07 -0.41 3.20
N LEU A 43 8.02 0.33 3.61
CA LEU A 43 6.79 -0.27 4.14
C LEU A 43 6.12 -1.17 3.10
N GLN A 44 6.07 -0.73 1.84
CA GLN A 44 5.52 -1.53 0.75
C GLN A 44 6.27 -2.86 0.58
N LYS A 45 7.61 -2.82 0.50
CA LYS A 45 8.44 -4.03 0.38
C LYS A 45 8.24 -5.01 1.53
N ARG A 46 8.21 -4.51 2.77
CA ARG A 46 8.02 -5.34 3.98
C ARG A 46 6.62 -5.96 4.05
N SER A 47 5.64 -5.34 3.39
CA SER A 47 4.24 -5.76 3.41
C SER A 47 3.82 -6.64 2.22
N GLN A 48 4.63 -6.69 1.16
CA GLN A 48 4.31 -7.34 -0.12
C GLN A 48 4.13 -8.87 -0.03
N TYR A 49 4.73 -9.53 0.96
CA TYR A 49 4.70 -10.99 1.12
C TYR A 49 3.68 -11.48 2.14
N VAL A 50 2.89 -10.57 2.70
CA VAL A 50 1.84 -10.97 3.63
C VAL A 50 0.66 -11.36 2.78
N ASN A 51 0.34 -12.65 2.84
CA ASN A 51 -0.77 -13.25 2.15
C ASN A 51 -2.06 -12.56 2.59
N LEU A 52 -2.43 -11.56 1.82
CA LEU A 52 -3.67 -10.84 1.94
C LEU A 52 -4.47 -11.34 0.77
N ASN A 53 -5.57 -12.04 1.06
CA ASN A 53 -6.66 -12.33 0.13
C ASN A 53 -7.32 -11.02 -0.36
N TYR A 54 -6.52 -10.08 -0.84
CA TYR A 54 -6.88 -8.83 -1.46
C TYR A 54 -6.18 -8.85 -2.82
N VAL A 55 -6.98 -8.83 -3.87
CA VAL A 55 -6.60 -9.01 -5.28
C VAL A 55 -5.76 -7.83 -5.79
N TYR A 56 -4.59 -7.59 -5.20
CA TYR A 56 -3.70 -6.51 -5.61
C TYR A 56 -2.23 -6.92 -5.50
N THR A 57 -1.77 -7.71 -6.47
CA THR A 57 -0.41 -8.24 -6.61
C THR A 57 0.71 -7.21 -6.94
N SER A 58 0.41 -5.90 -6.97
CA SER A 58 1.36 -4.83 -7.40
C SER A 58 0.92 -3.43 -6.93
N PRO A 59 1.76 -2.37 -7.02
CA PRO A 59 1.39 -0.99 -6.66
C PRO A 59 0.16 -0.47 -7.45
N LEU A 60 -0.59 0.48 -6.88
CA LEU A 60 -1.76 1.11 -7.52
C LEU A 60 -1.43 1.80 -8.86
N ASN A 61 -0.21 2.32 -8.99
CA ASN A 61 0.26 2.98 -10.21
C ASN A 61 0.89 2.02 -11.22
N ASP A 62 0.87 0.70 -10.95
CA ASP A 62 1.43 -0.28 -11.87
C ASP A 62 0.44 -0.55 -13.00
N ILE A 63 0.68 0.11 -14.15
CA ILE A 63 -0.08 -0.03 -15.39
C ILE A 63 -0.22 -1.51 -15.81
N LYS A 64 0.70 -2.38 -15.38
CA LYS A 64 0.66 -3.81 -15.70
C LYS A 64 -0.59 -4.52 -15.17
N LYS A 65 -1.33 -3.93 -14.22
CA LYS A 65 -2.60 -4.48 -13.74
C LYS A 65 -3.80 -4.27 -14.65
N PHE A 66 -3.71 -3.33 -15.59
CA PHE A 66 -4.80 -2.99 -16.51
C PHE A 66 -4.62 -3.63 -17.89
N LYS A 67 -3.57 -4.45 -18.10
CA LYS A 67 -3.48 -5.29 -19.29
C LYS A 67 -4.48 -6.44 -19.16
N GLN A 68 -5.65 -6.22 -19.74
CA GLN A 68 -6.51 -7.30 -20.22
C GLN A 68 -5.87 -7.85 -21.50
N GLU A 69 -5.51 -9.13 -21.49
CA GLU A 69 -5.49 -9.94 -22.72
C GLU A 69 -6.93 -10.37 -23.04
#